data_AF-A0A8S3EMT8-F1
#
_entry.id   AF-A0A8S3EMT8-F1
#
_cell.length_a   1.000
_cell.length_b   1.000
_cell.length_c   1.000
_cell.angle_alpha   90.00
_cell.angle_beta   90.00
_cell.angle_gamma   90.00
#
_symmetry.space_group_name_H-M   'P 1'
#
loop_
_entity.id
_entity.type
_entity.pdbx_description
1 polymer ?
#
loop_
_entity_poly.entity_id
_entity_poly.type
_entity_poly.pdbx_seq_one_letter_code
_entity_poly.pdbx_strand_id
1 'polypeptide(L)'
;LVRQHPSDFIALHCQEVGGKDYEKFMHTLDQFLKNFLELPEISSDFTRYRLYFDSDYTSQEAFTALGCVYLIRQNLSVQQWNFTSSSFQAVVNRQIFAGNLVNAQTIRKEKYPKEFCPEAKWSRKGFTQTRWLINGFTFDLVNVHLFHDASNLLAIEHSPSMYSKCRRSALQYTLQNLSLDCSGKHVPYVIFGDFNFRLDARRLVDYISEKRSDLIDEIREENSDEITKMIIKNEHNIPKLTIQKKEFNLHDNHDSFFNINTQQVTILSNI
;
A
#
# COMPACT_ATOMS: atom_id res chain seq x y z
N LEU A 1 15.01 -13.49 -3.01
CA LEU A 1 15.24 -12.15 -2.41
C LEU A 1 16.04 -12.22 -1.11
N VAL A 2 15.46 -12.48 0.08
CA VAL A 2 16.24 -12.48 1.35
C VAL A 2 17.39 -13.50 1.36
N ARG A 3 17.19 -14.69 0.76
CA ARG A 3 18.25 -15.71 0.62
C ARG A 3 19.36 -15.35 -0.38
N GLN A 4 19.09 -14.44 -1.32
CA GLN A 4 20.02 -14.08 -2.40
C GLN A 4 20.81 -12.82 -2.10
N HIS A 5 20.32 -11.98 -1.19
CA HIS A 5 20.98 -10.76 -0.74
C HIS A 5 20.92 -10.70 0.79
N PRO A 6 22.04 -10.95 1.48
CA PRO A 6 22.06 -10.82 2.93
C PRO A 6 21.84 -9.37 3.33
N SER A 7 20.70 -9.08 3.96
CA SER A 7 20.34 -7.76 4.47
C SER A 7 20.40 -7.75 6.00
N ASP A 8 21.05 -6.73 6.57
CA ASP A 8 21.13 -6.55 8.03
C ASP A 8 19.91 -5.84 8.62
N PHE A 9 19.15 -5.16 7.76
CA PHE A 9 17.89 -4.50 8.07
C PHE A 9 16.85 -4.89 7.02
N ILE A 10 15.72 -5.47 7.46
CA ILE A 10 14.60 -5.79 6.60
C ILE A 10 13.39 -4.99 7.06
N ALA A 11 12.74 -4.31 6.12
CA ALA A 11 11.47 -3.66 6.33
C ALA A 11 10.40 -4.32 5.45
N LEU A 12 9.32 -4.79 6.06
CA LEU A 12 8.15 -5.32 5.38
C LEU A 12 6.95 -4.46 5.76
N HIS A 13 6.18 -4.04 4.76
CA HIS A 13 5.04 -3.15 4.95
C HIS A 13 3.79 -3.81 4.39
N CYS A 14 2.76 -3.85 5.21
CA CYS A 14 1.51 -4.52 4.92
C CYS A 14 0.39 -3.50 4.84
N GLN A 15 -0.53 -3.71 3.90
CA GLN A 15 -1.81 -3.03 3.82
C GLN A 15 -2.91 -4.09 3.95
N GLU A 16 -4.07 -3.68 4.46
CA GLU A 16 -5.22 -4.58 4.64
C GLU A 16 -4.96 -5.76 5.58
N VAL A 17 -4.32 -5.51 6.73
CA VAL A 17 -4.21 -6.51 7.80
C VAL A 17 -5.62 -7.03 8.17
N GLY A 18 -5.79 -8.35 8.16
CA GLY A 18 -7.09 -9.03 8.32
C GLY A 18 -7.91 -9.17 7.02
N GLY A 19 -7.48 -8.57 5.91
CA GLY A 19 -8.14 -8.69 4.61
C GLY A 19 -9.49 -7.98 4.54
N LYS A 20 -10.37 -8.46 3.66
CA LYS A 20 -11.74 -7.90 3.48
C LYS A 20 -12.62 -8.19 4.69
N ASP A 21 -12.55 -9.41 5.23
CA ASP A 21 -13.30 -9.86 6.40
C ASP A 21 -12.46 -9.71 7.68
N TYR A 22 -11.87 -8.53 7.88
CA TYR A 22 -10.93 -8.29 8.98
C TYR A 22 -11.52 -8.60 10.35
N GLU A 23 -12.81 -8.37 10.59
CA GLU A 23 -13.46 -8.71 11.87
C GLU A 23 -13.43 -10.21 12.17
N LYS A 24 -13.51 -11.04 11.12
CA LYS A 24 -13.44 -12.50 11.24
C LYS A 24 -12.00 -12.99 11.37
N PHE A 25 -11.04 -12.36 10.70
CA PHE A 25 -9.68 -12.89 10.59
C PHE A 25 -8.64 -12.15 11.44
N MET A 26 -8.96 -11.02 12.07
CA MET A 26 -7.96 -10.27 12.86
C MET A 26 -7.39 -11.11 14.01
N HIS A 27 -8.19 -12.01 14.59
CA HIS A 27 -7.75 -12.93 15.65
C HIS A 27 -6.62 -13.88 15.22
N THR A 28 -6.42 -14.12 13.91
CA THR A 28 -5.34 -14.98 13.42
C THR A 28 -3.98 -14.28 13.39
N LEU A 29 -3.96 -12.94 13.59
CA LEU A 29 -2.73 -12.15 13.54
C LEU A 29 -1.69 -12.64 14.55
N ASP A 30 -2.08 -12.91 15.79
CA ASP A 30 -1.13 -13.34 16.83
C ASP A 30 -0.45 -14.66 16.47
N GLN A 31 -1.23 -15.63 15.98
CA GLN A 31 -0.69 -16.92 15.53
C GLN A 31 0.21 -16.75 14.30
N PHE A 32 -0.16 -15.87 13.37
CA PHE A 32 0.67 -15.55 12.22
C PHE A 32 2.02 -14.94 12.65
N LEU A 33 2.02 -13.95 13.54
CA LEU A 33 3.24 -13.29 14.01
C LEU A 33 4.13 -14.26 14.78
N LYS A 34 3.53 -15.12 15.60
CA LYS A 34 4.27 -16.19 16.29
C LYS A 34 4.96 -17.11 15.28
N ASN A 35 4.21 -17.69 14.35
CA ASN A 35 4.76 -18.60 13.34
C ASN A 35 5.83 -17.93 12.48
N PHE A 36 5.60 -16.67 12.09
CA PHE A 36 6.55 -15.88 11.32
C PHE A 36 7.87 -15.68 12.07
N LEU A 37 7.83 -15.26 13.34
CA LEU A 37 9.03 -15.03 14.14
C LEU A 37 9.76 -16.33 14.53
N GLU A 38 9.07 -17.46 14.56
CA GLU A 38 9.62 -18.80 14.82
C GLU A 38 10.30 -19.43 13.58
N LEU A 39 10.14 -18.84 12.40
CA LEU A 39 10.85 -19.31 11.20
C LEU A 39 12.36 -19.36 11.49
N PRO A 40 13.06 -20.47 11.18
CA PRO A 40 14.49 -20.59 11.46
C PRO A 40 15.32 -19.44 10.87
N GLU A 41 14.98 -18.99 9.66
CA GLU A 41 15.64 -17.87 8.97
C GLU A 41 15.45 -16.52 9.67
N ILE A 42 14.38 -16.35 10.45
CA ILE A 42 14.11 -15.13 11.19
C ILE A 42 14.71 -15.22 12.59
N SER A 43 14.39 -16.29 13.30
CA SER A 43 14.78 -16.49 14.71
C SER A 43 16.31 -16.61 14.92
N SER A 44 17.05 -17.14 13.95
CA SER A 44 18.52 -17.30 14.03
C SER A 44 19.28 -16.01 13.72
N ASP A 45 18.82 -15.23 12.74
CA ASP A 45 19.56 -14.08 12.20
C ASP A 45 19.11 -12.74 12.79
N PHE A 46 17.83 -12.62 13.18
CA PHE A 46 17.21 -11.36 13.58
C PHE A 46 16.81 -11.37 15.05
N THR A 47 17.79 -11.09 15.91
CA THR A 47 17.59 -11.11 17.37
C THR A 47 16.80 -9.91 17.89
N ARG A 48 16.66 -8.84 17.09
CA ARG A 48 15.91 -7.61 17.42
C ARG A 48 14.89 -7.32 16.32
N TYR A 49 13.72 -6.81 16.73
CA TYR A 49 12.66 -6.46 15.81
C TYR A 49 11.69 -5.40 16.36
N ARG A 50 11.00 -4.73 15.45
CA ARG A 50 9.86 -3.83 15.70
C ARG A 50 8.70 -4.23 14.80
N LEU A 51 7.61 -4.68 15.39
CA LEU A 51 6.39 -5.03 14.67
C LEU A 51 5.28 -4.06 15.08
N TYR A 52 4.57 -3.50 14.11
CA TYR A 52 3.44 -2.60 14.31
C TYR A 52 2.29 -3.07 13.43
N PHE A 53 1.16 -3.39 14.03
CA PHE A 53 -0.05 -3.80 13.33
C PHE A 53 -1.23 -3.04 13.93
N ASP A 54 -1.85 -2.18 13.13
CA ASP A 54 -3.08 -1.51 13.51
C ASP A 54 -4.22 -2.52 13.37
N SER A 55 -4.53 -3.21 14.47
CA SER A 55 -5.51 -4.30 14.53
C SER A 55 -6.75 -3.96 15.36
N ASP A 56 -6.80 -2.79 15.99
CA ASP A 56 -7.98 -2.32 16.72
C ASP A 56 -9.03 -1.77 15.75
N TYR A 57 -9.89 -2.66 15.24
CA TYR A 57 -11.01 -2.31 14.38
C TYR A 57 -12.22 -1.75 15.14
N THR A 58 -12.20 -1.76 16.48
CA THR A 58 -13.28 -1.19 17.30
C THR A 58 -13.27 0.34 17.25
N SER A 59 -12.10 0.95 17.08
CA SER A 59 -11.93 2.38 16.83
C SER A 59 -12.03 2.70 15.34
N GLN A 60 -13.26 2.70 14.80
CA GLN A 60 -13.50 2.93 13.37
C GLN A 60 -12.92 4.26 12.87
N GLU A 61 -12.84 5.29 13.70
CA GLU A 61 -12.30 6.61 13.34
C GLU A 61 -10.77 6.62 13.21
N ALA A 62 -10.05 5.70 13.86
CA ALA A 62 -8.59 5.65 13.84
C ALA A 62 -8.02 4.43 13.09
N PHE A 63 -8.83 3.43 12.78
CA PHE A 63 -8.39 2.17 12.18
C PHE A 63 -7.97 2.30 10.69
N THR A 64 -6.78 1.77 10.37
CA THR A 64 -6.15 1.80 9.04
C THR A 64 -5.77 0.43 8.49
N ALA A 65 -5.77 -0.62 9.33
CA ALA A 65 -5.29 -1.96 8.95
C ALA A 65 -3.88 -1.97 8.33
N LEU A 66 -3.03 -1.00 8.68
CA LEU A 66 -1.65 -0.92 8.23
C LEU A 66 -0.75 -1.76 9.14
N GLY A 67 0.25 -2.39 8.53
CA GLY A 67 1.27 -3.19 9.23
C GLY A 67 2.67 -2.81 8.81
N CYS A 68 3.63 -2.93 9.73
CA CYS A 68 5.06 -2.76 9.48
C CYS A 68 5.84 -3.80 10.30
N VAL A 69 6.81 -4.45 9.68
CA VAL A 69 7.74 -5.38 10.32
C VAL A 69 9.16 -4.95 10.01
N TYR A 70 9.94 -4.68 11.05
CA TYR A 70 11.35 -4.33 10.94
C TYR A 70 12.17 -5.41 11.65
N LEU A 71 12.99 -6.13 10.89
CA LEU A 71 13.90 -7.16 11.40
C LEU A 71 15.34 -6.62 11.34
N ILE A 72 16.08 -6.78 12.45
CA ILE A 72 17.40 -6.18 12.62
C ILE A 72 18.40 -7.26 13.05
N ARG A 73 19.47 -7.45 12.27
CA ARG A 73 20.55 -8.38 12.59
C ARG A 73 21.33 -7.89 13.82
N GLN A 74 21.92 -8.81 14.58
CA GLN A 74 22.58 -8.50 15.87
C GLN A 74 23.66 -7.41 15.78
N ASN A 75 24.46 -7.40 14.70
CA ASN A 75 25.63 -6.52 14.59
C ASN A 75 25.31 -5.12 14.04
N LEU A 76 24.08 -4.87 13.59
CA LEU A 76 23.72 -3.57 13.02
C LEU A 76 23.45 -2.54 14.12
N SER A 77 24.22 -1.45 14.17
CA SER A 77 23.86 -0.33 15.05
C SER A 77 22.69 0.43 14.45
N VAL A 78 21.56 0.45 15.16
CA VAL A 78 20.33 1.13 14.72
C VAL A 78 19.64 1.81 15.88
N GLN A 79 19.19 3.03 15.63
CA GLN A 79 18.33 3.79 16.53
C GLN A 79 17.02 4.11 15.83
N GLN A 80 15.96 4.20 16.60
CA GLN A 80 14.63 4.57 16.13
C GLN A 80 14.21 5.86 16.82
N TRP A 81 13.61 6.77 16.07
CA TRP A 81 13.05 7.98 16.63
C TRP A 81 11.83 7.68 17.49
N ASN A 82 11.80 8.30 18.66
CA ASN A 82 10.61 8.36 19.50
C ASN A 82 9.94 9.73 19.26
N PHE A 83 8.75 9.71 18.67
CA PHE A 83 7.99 10.91 18.32
C PHE A 83 7.47 11.65 19.55
N THR A 84 7.28 10.97 20.68
CA THR A 84 6.85 11.59 21.93
C THR A 84 8.00 12.33 22.60
N SER A 85 9.17 11.70 22.74
CA SER A 85 10.34 12.33 23.38
C SER A 85 11.19 13.16 22.42
N SER A 86 10.89 13.15 21.12
CA SER A 86 11.68 13.81 20.07
C SER A 86 13.18 13.48 20.14
N SER A 87 13.48 12.19 20.30
CA SER A 87 14.87 11.71 20.42
C SER A 87 15.06 10.32 19.84
N PHE A 88 16.28 10.03 19.38
CA PHE A 88 16.64 8.68 18.94
C PHE A 88 16.92 7.77 20.15
N GLN A 89 16.41 6.55 20.06
CA GLN A 89 16.59 5.51 21.06
C GLN A 89 17.22 4.28 20.40
N ALA A 90 18.26 3.72 21.03
CA ALA A 90 18.88 2.50 20.54
C ALA A 90 17.87 1.34 20.52
N VAL A 91 17.78 0.65 19.38
CA VAL A 91 16.93 -0.55 19.29
C VAL A 91 17.73 -1.74 19.80
N VAL A 92 17.53 -2.10 21.07
CA VAL A 92 18.25 -3.20 21.74
C VAL A 92 17.37 -4.40 22.05
N ASN A 93 16.05 -4.20 22.11
CA ASN A 93 15.05 -5.20 22.49
C ASN A 93 14.15 -5.60 21.31
N ARG A 94 13.26 -6.56 21.57
CA ARG A 94 12.16 -6.99 20.71
C ARG A 94 10.89 -6.23 21.12
N GLN A 95 10.08 -5.80 20.15
CA GLN A 95 8.82 -5.13 20.43
C GLN A 95 7.77 -5.45 19.38
N ILE A 96 6.56 -5.76 19.85
CA ILE A 96 5.39 -6.02 19.04
C ILE A 96 4.26 -5.12 19.57
N PHE A 97 3.69 -4.33 18.67
CA PHE A 97 2.46 -3.59 18.91
C PHE A 97 1.41 -4.11 17.94
N ALA A 98 0.43 -4.83 18.47
CA ALA A 98 -0.78 -5.23 17.74
C ALA A 98 -1.98 -4.65 18.50
N GLY A 99 -2.70 -3.73 17.87
CA GLY A 99 -3.87 -3.08 18.47
C GLY A 99 -4.00 -1.65 17.95
N ASN A 100 -4.30 -0.71 18.85
CA ASN A 100 -4.37 0.69 18.50
C ASN A 100 -2.98 1.34 18.50
N LEU A 101 -2.49 1.74 17.33
CA LEU A 101 -1.16 2.35 17.21
C LEU A 101 -1.06 3.81 17.67
N VAL A 102 -2.16 4.48 18.08
CA VAL A 102 -2.13 5.89 18.50
C VAL A 102 -1.18 6.12 19.69
N ASN A 103 -1.04 5.13 20.57
CA ASN A 103 -0.17 5.22 21.75
C ASN A 103 1.27 4.72 21.50
N ALA A 104 1.58 4.23 20.30
CA ALA A 104 2.90 3.71 20.00
C ALA A 104 3.87 4.88 19.73
N GLN A 105 4.83 5.10 20.62
CA GLN A 105 5.68 6.29 20.60
C GLN A 105 6.69 6.35 19.43
N THR A 106 6.99 5.20 18.82
CA THR A 106 8.05 5.05 17.80
C THR A 106 7.50 4.88 16.37
N ILE A 107 6.19 5.04 16.20
CA ILE A 107 5.51 5.07 14.91
C ILE A 107 4.44 6.16 14.93
N ARG A 108 4.38 6.98 13.88
CA ARG A 108 3.25 7.89 13.66
C ARG A 108 2.26 7.19 12.75
N LYS A 109 0.97 7.24 13.09
CA LYS A 109 -0.13 6.72 12.26
C LYS A 109 -1.16 7.83 12.08
N GLU A 110 -1.60 8.03 10.85
CA GLU A 110 -2.66 8.97 10.52
C GLU A 110 -3.67 8.28 9.60
N LYS A 111 -4.95 8.43 9.91
CA LYS A 111 -6.05 8.04 9.01
C LYS A 111 -6.42 9.22 8.13
N TYR A 112 -6.71 9.00 6.86
CA TYR A 112 -7.14 10.10 6.00
C TYR A 112 -8.54 10.61 6.38
N PRO A 113 -8.72 11.94 6.43
CA PRO A 113 -10.03 12.57 6.58
C PRO A 113 -11.06 12.04 5.57
N LYS A 114 -12.31 11.87 6.03
CA LYS A 114 -13.40 11.32 5.21
C LYS A 114 -13.72 12.24 4.02
N GLU A 115 -13.50 13.53 4.18
CA GLU A 115 -13.74 14.59 3.21
C GLU A 115 -12.85 14.44 1.97
N PHE A 116 -11.74 13.71 2.08
CA PHE A 116 -10.88 13.45 0.92
C PHE A 116 -11.54 12.50 -0.08
N CYS A 117 -12.50 11.67 0.36
CA CYS A 117 -13.26 10.81 -0.53
C CYS A 117 -14.70 10.61 -0.01
N PRO A 118 -15.61 11.58 -0.24
CA PRO A 118 -16.96 11.55 0.31
C PRO A 118 -17.79 10.33 -0.14
N GLU A 119 -17.53 9.82 -1.34
CA GLU A 119 -18.12 8.59 -1.90
C GLU A 119 -17.81 7.34 -1.06
N ALA A 120 -16.68 7.33 -0.34
CA ALA A 120 -16.31 6.24 0.54
C ALA A 120 -17.09 6.33 1.87
N LYS A 121 -18.16 5.54 2.01
CA LYS A 121 -18.97 5.46 3.24
C LYS A 121 -18.11 5.26 4.50
N TRP A 122 -17.13 4.37 4.40
CA TRP A 122 -16.10 4.12 5.39
C TRP A 122 -14.81 3.69 4.68
N SER A 123 -13.66 3.98 5.30
CA SER A 123 -12.36 3.59 4.75
C SER A 123 -11.37 3.24 5.84
N ARG A 124 -10.36 2.44 5.47
CA ARG A 124 -9.18 2.10 6.27
C ARG A 124 -7.92 2.78 5.68
N LYS A 125 -8.11 3.88 4.96
CA LYS A 125 -7.02 4.52 4.21
C LYS A 125 -6.26 5.47 5.13
N GLY A 126 -4.94 5.46 5.04
CA GLY A 126 -4.08 6.24 5.90
C GLY A 126 -2.61 6.06 5.54
N PHE A 127 -1.74 6.50 6.45
CA PHE A 127 -0.32 6.20 6.38
C PHE A 127 0.28 5.94 7.75
N THR A 128 1.42 5.24 7.77
CA THR A 128 2.32 5.21 8.93
C THR A 128 3.69 5.74 8.56
N GLN A 129 4.41 6.24 9.56
CA GLN A 129 5.78 6.72 9.43
C GLN A 129 6.62 6.22 10.60
N THR A 130 7.81 5.72 10.28
CA THR A 130 8.86 5.45 11.25
C THR A 130 10.14 6.15 10.81
N ARG A 131 10.94 6.60 11.77
CA ARG A 131 12.22 7.26 11.51
C ARG A 131 13.36 6.46 12.11
N TRP A 132 14.37 6.21 11.29
CA TRP A 132 15.49 5.34 11.59
C TRP A 132 16.80 6.08 11.43
N LEU A 133 17.75 5.80 12.32
CA LEU A 133 19.15 6.18 12.20
C LEU A 133 19.97 4.88 12.10
N ILE A 134 20.51 4.61 10.92
CA ILE A 134 21.31 3.42 10.63
C ILE A 134 22.63 3.88 10.02
N ASN A 135 23.76 3.45 10.60
CA ASN A 135 25.10 3.79 10.12
C ASN A 135 25.33 5.30 9.85
N GLY A 136 24.74 6.16 10.69
CA GLY A 136 24.84 7.62 10.55
C GLY A 136 23.82 8.26 9.60
N PHE A 137 23.04 7.47 8.87
CA PHE A 137 21.99 7.95 7.97
C PHE A 137 20.63 7.96 8.66
N THR A 138 20.02 9.14 8.72
CA THR A 138 18.65 9.32 9.19
C THR A 138 17.70 9.31 8.01
N PHE A 139 16.64 8.50 8.06
CA PHE A 139 15.59 8.49 7.04
C PHE A 139 14.25 8.02 7.60
N ASP A 140 13.17 8.38 6.90
CA ASP A 140 11.83 7.89 7.20
C ASP A 140 11.39 6.79 6.24
N LEU A 141 10.67 5.82 6.79
CA LEU A 141 9.94 4.80 6.03
C LEU A 141 8.45 5.07 6.21
N VAL A 142 7.76 5.31 5.10
CA VAL A 142 6.35 5.74 5.08
C VAL A 142 5.50 4.73 4.31
N ASN A 143 4.62 4.04 5.03
CA ASN A 143 3.67 3.10 4.46
C ASN A 143 2.35 3.81 4.15
N VAL A 144 1.97 3.95 2.88
CA VAL A 144 0.69 4.54 2.49
C VAL A 144 -0.31 3.50 2.01
N HIS A 145 -1.59 3.77 2.25
CA HIS A 145 -2.68 3.03 1.67
C HIS A 145 -3.76 4.02 1.21
N LEU A 146 -3.75 4.35 -0.08
CA LEU A 146 -4.63 5.36 -0.67
C LEU A 146 -5.96 4.75 -1.14
N PHE A 147 -6.90 5.62 -1.50
CA PHE A 147 -8.25 5.22 -1.93
C PHE A 147 -8.23 4.42 -3.24
N HIS A 148 -8.98 3.31 -3.28
CA HIS A 148 -9.18 2.49 -4.46
C HIS A 148 -10.51 2.79 -5.14
N ASP A 149 -10.59 2.57 -6.45
CA ASP A 149 -11.84 2.63 -7.20
C ASP A 149 -12.80 1.52 -6.74
N ALA A 150 -14.09 1.82 -6.69
CA ALA A 150 -15.14 0.84 -6.33
C ALA A 150 -15.56 -0.04 -7.53
N SER A 151 -15.44 0.47 -8.75
CA SER A 151 -15.78 -0.21 -9.99
C SER A 151 -14.87 0.26 -11.13
N ASN A 152 -14.26 -0.68 -11.85
CA ASN A 152 -13.49 -0.34 -13.06
C ASN A 152 -14.39 0.24 -14.16
N LEU A 153 -15.65 -0.19 -14.23
CA LEU A 153 -16.61 0.29 -15.23
C LEU A 153 -16.99 1.75 -14.98
N LEU A 154 -17.31 2.10 -13.73
CA LEU A 154 -17.58 3.49 -13.34
C LEU A 154 -16.36 4.39 -13.53
N ALA A 155 -15.15 3.85 -13.32
CA ALA A 155 -13.91 4.59 -13.54
C ALA A 155 -13.69 4.96 -15.03
N ILE A 156 -14.23 4.16 -15.95
CA ILE A 156 -14.18 4.42 -17.40
C ILE A 156 -15.26 5.41 -17.81
N GLU A 157 -16.47 5.22 -17.31
CA GLU A 157 -17.61 6.10 -17.54
C GLU A 157 -17.30 7.54 -17.07
N HIS A 158 -16.74 7.66 -15.87
CA HIS A 158 -16.38 8.94 -15.26
C HIS A 158 -14.86 9.17 -15.26
N SER A 159 -14.21 9.07 -16.43
CA SER A 159 -12.78 9.35 -16.55
C SER A 159 -12.48 10.86 -16.59
N PRO A 160 -11.46 11.36 -15.85
CA PRO A 160 -10.64 10.63 -14.89
C PRO A 160 -11.45 10.26 -13.64
N SER A 161 -11.29 9.02 -13.17
CA SER A 161 -12.02 8.51 -12.01
C SER A 161 -12.03 9.50 -10.85
N MET A 162 -13.17 9.67 -10.18
CA MET A 162 -13.29 10.50 -8.99
C MET A 162 -12.29 10.10 -7.89
N TYR A 163 -11.94 8.82 -7.80
CA TYR A 163 -10.94 8.32 -6.86
C TYR A 163 -9.51 8.81 -7.17
N SER A 164 -9.23 9.24 -8.40
CA SER A 164 -7.97 9.89 -8.74
C SER A 164 -7.78 11.21 -7.96
N LYS A 165 -8.87 11.97 -7.75
CA LYS A 165 -8.87 13.18 -6.92
C LYS A 165 -8.68 12.80 -5.45
N CYS A 166 -9.37 11.76 -4.97
CA CYS A 166 -9.22 11.27 -3.60
C CYS A 166 -7.77 10.88 -3.27
N ARG A 167 -7.11 10.11 -4.16
CA ARG A 167 -5.71 9.70 -4.01
C ARG A 167 -4.76 10.89 -3.99
N ARG A 168 -4.98 11.88 -4.85
CA ARG A 168 -4.18 13.11 -4.88
C ARG A 168 -4.29 13.89 -3.56
N SER A 169 -5.49 14.11 -3.05
CA SER A 169 -5.69 14.80 -1.77
C SER A 169 -5.00 14.06 -0.61
N ALA A 170 -5.16 12.74 -0.54
CA ALA A 170 -4.51 11.90 0.48
C ALA A 170 -2.98 11.92 0.39
N LEU A 171 -2.42 11.84 -0.81
CA LEU A 171 -0.98 11.90 -1.01
C LEU A 171 -0.42 13.29 -0.68
N GLN A 172 -1.10 14.37 -1.09
CA GLN A 172 -0.72 15.73 -0.72
C GLN A 172 -0.73 15.92 0.80
N TYR A 173 -1.78 15.45 1.48
CA TYR A 173 -1.86 15.48 2.94
C TYR A 173 -0.69 14.72 3.59
N THR A 174 -0.34 13.54 3.08
CA THR A 174 0.80 12.76 3.56
C THR A 174 2.09 13.57 3.44
N LEU A 175 2.39 14.10 2.26
CA LEU A 175 3.62 14.87 1.99
C LEU A 175 3.71 16.14 2.86
N GLN A 176 2.58 16.82 3.06
CA GLN A 176 2.50 17.97 3.97
C GLN A 176 2.81 17.56 5.42
N ASN A 177 2.20 16.47 5.91
CA ASN A 177 2.45 15.97 7.27
C ASN A 177 3.88 15.48 7.49
N LEU A 178 4.54 14.92 6.47
CA LEU A 178 5.96 14.56 6.54
C LEU A 178 6.86 15.80 6.63
N SER A 179 6.48 16.89 5.96
CA SER A 179 7.22 18.16 5.97
C SER A 179 7.09 18.93 7.28
N LEU A 180 6.04 18.65 8.07
CA LEU A 180 5.67 19.35 9.30
C LEU A 180 6.26 18.74 10.59
N ASP A 181 7.11 17.71 10.51
CA ASP A 181 7.60 17.04 11.72
C ASP A 181 8.24 18.04 12.70
N CYS A 182 7.84 17.96 13.98
CA CYS A 182 7.99 18.96 15.03
C CYS A 182 9.45 19.38 15.32
N SER A 183 10.41 18.64 14.77
CA SER A 183 11.84 18.90 14.86
C SER A 183 12.36 19.95 13.86
N GLY A 184 11.55 20.38 12.89
CA GLY A 184 11.96 21.32 11.83
C GLY A 184 13.04 20.78 10.89
N LYS A 185 13.41 19.49 11.02
CA LYS A 185 14.41 18.82 10.20
C LYS A 185 13.73 17.96 9.14
N HIS A 186 13.86 18.39 7.89
CA HIS A 186 13.51 17.55 6.76
C HIS A 186 14.53 16.40 6.67
N VAL A 187 14.07 15.16 6.81
CA VAL A 187 14.91 13.98 6.59
C VAL A 187 14.49 13.32 5.26
N PRO A 188 15.41 12.63 4.56
CA PRO A 188 15.04 11.81 3.42
C PRO A 188 13.97 10.81 3.82
N TYR A 189 12.98 10.59 2.97
CA TYR A 189 11.94 9.60 3.21
C TYR A 189 11.73 8.71 1.99
N VAL A 190 11.42 7.45 2.25
CA VAL A 190 10.97 6.50 1.24
C VAL A 190 9.50 6.24 1.47
N ILE A 191 8.67 6.56 0.47
CA ILE A 191 7.23 6.30 0.50
C ILE A 191 6.95 5.08 -0.37
N PHE A 192 6.24 4.11 0.19
CA PHE A 192 5.84 2.87 -0.46
C PHE A 192 4.46 2.46 0.05
N GLY A 193 3.92 1.37 -0.50
CA GLY A 193 2.63 0.80 -0.11
C GLY A 193 1.65 0.83 -1.26
N ASP A 194 0.36 0.76 -0.92
CA ASP A 194 -0.70 0.69 -1.92
C ASP A 194 -1.18 2.11 -2.29
N PHE A 195 -0.54 2.67 -3.31
CA PHE A 195 -0.95 3.94 -3.91
C PHE A 195 -2.31 3.86 -4.62
N ASN A 196 -2.78 2.67 -4.97
CA ASN A 196 -3.99 2.47 -5.76
C ASN A 196 -4.03 3.27 -7.07
N PHE A 197 -2.87 3.63 -7.64
CA PHE A 197 -2.82 4.27 -8.94
C PHE A 197 -3.30 3.30 -10.01
N ARG A 198 -4.16 3.82 -10.88
CA ARG A 198 -4.76 3.07 -11.98
C ARG A 198 -4.30 3.68 -13.29
N LEU A 199 -4.23 2.85 -14.32
CA LEU A 199 -4.16 3.33 -15.69
C LEU A 199 -5.42 4.13 -16.00
N ASP A 200 -5.31 5.09 -16.93
CA ASP A 200 -6.49 5.75 -17.49
C ASP A 200 -7.23 4.75 -18.38
N ALA A 201 -8.14 4.01 -17.77
CA ALA A 201 -8.85 2.91 -18.40
C ALA A 201 -9.66 3.38 -19.60
N ARG A 202 -10.23 4.60 -19.58
CA ARG A 202 -10.94 5.16 -20.72
C ARG A 202 -10.02 5.37 -21.92
N ARG A 203 -8.84 5.97 -21.71
CA ARG A 203 -7.84 6.13 -22.79
C ARG A 203 -7.39 4.79 -23.37
N LEU A 204 -7.27 3.76 -22.54
CA LEU A 204 -6.91 2.43 -23.00
C LEU A 204 -8.02 1.80 -23.84
N VAL A 205 -9.28 1.93 -23.41
CA VAL A 205 -10.45 1.50 -24.20
C VAL A 205 -10.44 2.19 -25.56
N ASP A 206 -10.33 3.53 -25.57
CA ASP A 206 -10.30 4.35 -26.78
C ASP A 206 -9.13 3.98 -27.72
N TYR A 207 -7.98 3.59 -27.15
CA TYR A 207 -6.81 3.16 -27.91
C TYR A 207 -7.05 1.81 -28.60
N ILE A 208 -7.54 0.81 -27.86
CA ILE A 208 -7.78 -0.53 -28.40
C ILE A 208 -8.91 -0.52 -29.44
N SER A 209 -9.99 0.22 -29.16
CA SER A 209 -11.14 0.30 -30.05
C SER A 209 -10.97 1.31 -31.19
N GLU A 210 -9.84 1.99 -31.30
CA GLU A 210 -9.64 3.10 -32.26
C GLU A 210 -10.76 4.16 -32.18
N LYS A 211 -11.32 4.36 -30.97
CA LYS A 211 -12.47 5.22 -30.69
C LYS A 211 -13.76 4.83 -31.43
N ARG A 212 -13.86 3.58 -31.89
CA ARG A 212 -15.04 3.03 -32.56
C ARG A 212 -15.94 2.31 -31.56
N SER A 213 -17.18 2.77 -31.44
CA SER A 213 -18.16 2.19 -30.51
C SER A 213 -18.63 0.80 -30.93
N ASP A 214 -18.60 0.47 -32.22
CA ASP A 214 -18.95 -0.87 -32.73
C ASP A 214 -17.94 -1.97 -32.33
N LEU A 215 -16.77 -1.57 -31.82
CA LEU A 215 -15.75 -2.48 -31.29
C LEU A 215 -15.84 -2.66 -29.76
N ILE A 216 -16.88 -2.13 -29.13
CA ILE A 216 -17.12 -2.21 -27.69
C ILE A 216 -18.46 -2.91 -27.46
N ASP A 217 -18.41 -4.14 -26.94
CA ASP A 217 -19.63 -4.83 -26.49
C ASP A 217 -19.87 -4.53 -25.01
N GLU A 218 -21.01 -3.92 -24.70
CA GLU A 218 -21.49 -3.73 -23.34
C GLU A 218 -22.50 -4.82 -22.99
N ILE A 219 -22.20 -5.61 -21.98
CA ILE A 219 -23.11 -6.61 -21.42
C ILE A 219 -23.74 -6.02 -20.17
N ARG A 220 -25.07 -5.99 -20.16
CA ARG A 220 -25.90 -5.44 -19.09
C ARG A 220 -26.53 -6.55 -18.26
N GLU A 221 -26.88 -6.23 -17.03
CA GLU A 221 -27.64 -7.13 -16.16
C GLU A 221 -29.08 -7.32 -16.69
N GLU A 222 -29.67 -8.49 -16.44
CA GLU A 222 -31.06 -8.76 -16.84
C GLU A 222 -32.02 -7.80 -16.12
N ASN A 223 -32.86 -7.10 -16.89
CA ASN A 223 -33.84 -6.12 -16.40
C ASN A 223 -33.22 -4.86 -15.73
N SER A 224 -31.97 -4.52 -16.05
CA SER A 224 -31.29 -3.32 -15.55
C SER A 224 -30.46 -2.66 -16.64
N ASP A 225 -30.32 -1.34 -16.57
CA ASP A 225 -29.39 -0.59 -17.43
C ASP A 225 -27.94 -0.68 -16.92
N GLU A 226 -27.66 -1.35 -15.81
CA GLU A 226 -26.30 -1.49 -15.28
C GLU A 226 -25.42 -2.36 -16.19
N ILE A 227 -24.31 -1.78 -16.67
CA ILE A 227 -23.28 -2.52 -17.39
C ILE A 227 -22.51 -3.37 -16.38
N THR A 228 -22.46 -4.68 -16.62
CA THR A 228 -21.73 -5.64 -15.77
C THR A 228 -20.38 -6.04 -16.36
N LYS A 229 -20.24 -5.92 -17.68
CA LYS A 229 -19.03 -6.29 -18.41
C LYS A 229 -18.90 -5.50 -19.71
N MET A 230 -17.68 -5.11 -20.04
CA MET A 230 -17.32 -4.57 -21.36
C MET A 230 -16.29 -5.48 -22.03
N ILE A 231 -16.46 -5.74 -23.33
CA ILE A 231 -15.50 -6.44 -24.17
C ILE A 231 -15.06 -5.49 -25.26
N ILE A 232 -13.76 -5.16 -25.28
CA ILE A 232 -13.16 -4.23 -26.22
C ILE A 232 -12.35 -5.03 -27.23
N LYS A 233 -12.64 -4.80 -28.51
CA LYS A 233 -12.05 -5.48 -29.65
C LYS A 233 -11.14 -4.52 -30.43
N ASN A 234 -10.18 -5.08 -31.17
CA ASN A 234 -9.40 -4.33 -32.13
C ASN A 234 -10.12 -4.16 -33.48
N GLU A 235 -9.49 -3.47 -34.43
CA GLU A 235 -9.98 -3.27 -35.81
C GLU A 235 -10.36 -4.57 -36.55
N HIS A 236 -9.79 -5.72 -36.16
CA HIS A 236 -10.09 -7.04 -36.72
C HIS A 236 -11.22 -7.77 -35.98
N ASN A 237 -11.97 -7.09 -35.11
CA ASN A 237 -13.06 -7.65 -34.31
C ASN A 237 -12.60 -8.76 -33.34
N ILE A 238 -11.31 -8.77 -32.97
CA ILE A 238 -10.73 -9.73 -32.02
C ILE A 238 -10.79 -9.12 -30.62
N PRO A 239 -11.39 -9.80 -29.63
CA PRO A 239 -11.38 -9.34 -28.24
C PRO A 239 -9.95 -9.16 -27.71
N LYS A 240 -9.65 -7.98 -27.20
CA LYS A 240 -8.33 -7.62 -26.65
C LYS A 240 -8.39 -7.30 -25.17
N LEU A 241 -9.50 -6.75 -24.69
CA LEU A 241 -9.66 -6.39 -23.29
C LEU A 241 -11.07 -6.70 -22.80
N THR A 242 -11.19 -7.39 -21.68
CA THR A 242 -12.44 -7.56 -20.94
C THR A 242 -12.35 -6.82 -19.61
N ILE A 243 -13.38 -6.04 -19.29
CA ILE A 243 -13.46 -5.26 -18.05
C ILE A 243 -14.76 -5.59 -17.34
N GLN A 244 -14.67 -5.83 -16.04
CA GLN A 244 -15.82 -5.95 -15.14
C GLN A 244 -15.58 -5.08 -13.91
N LYS A 245 -16.56 -5.00 -13.01
CA LYS A 245 -16.50 -4.21 -11.77
C LYS A 245 -15.17 -4.35 -11.01
N LYS A 246 -14.66 -5.58 -10.84
CA LYS A 246 -13.41 -5.87 -10.10
C LYS A 246 -12.36 -6.62 -10.91
N GLU A 247 -12.64 -6.90 -12.18
CA GLU A 247 -11.74 -7.68 -13.04
C GLU A 247 -11.31 -6.86 -14.25
N PHE A 248 -10.08 -7.11 -14.67
CA PHE A 248 -9.46 -6.49 -15.82
C PHE A 248 -8.61 -7.56 -16.50
N ASN A 249 -8.97 -7.96 -17.71
CA ASN A 249 -8.34 -9.08 -18.42
C ASN A 249 -7.92 -8.65 -19.83
N LEU A 250 -6.61 -8.50 -20.03
CA LEU A 250 -6.00 -8.27 -21.34
C LEU A 250 -5.75 -9.63 -22.00
N HIS A 251 -6.42 -9.92 -23.11
CA HIS A 251 -6.40 -11.24 -23.76
C HIS A 251 -5.10 -11.56 -24.50
N ASP A 252 -4.28 -10.55 -24.81
CA ASP A 252 -2.97 -10.76 -25.41
C ASP A 252 -1.96 -11.25 -24.36
N ASN A 253 -1.14 -12.26 -24.73
CA ASN A 253 -0.15 -12.95 -23.90
C ASN A 253 0.45 -12.06 -22.79
N HIS A 254 -0.22 -12.10 -21.64
CA HIS A 254 0.12 -11.39 -20.40
C HIS A 254 1.59 -11.64 -20.04
N ASP A 255 2.08 -12.85 -20.33
CA ASP A 255 3.44 -13.32 -20.06
C ASP A 255 4.52 -12.52 -20.80
N SER A 256 4.24 -11.99 -21.99
CA SER A 256 5.23 -11.19 -22.73
C SER A 256 5.45 -9.79 -22.13
N PHE A 257 4.42 -9.20 -21.52
CA PHE A 257 4.46 -7.86 -20.96
C PHE A 257 5.13 -7.81 -19.58
N PHE A 258 5.04 -8.90 -18.80
CA PHE A 258 5.71 -9.06 -17.51
C PHE A 258 7.05 -9.81 -17.61
N ASN A 259 7.45 -10.28 -18.79
CA ASN A 259 8.82 -10.72 -19.11
C ASN A 259 9.83 -9.56 -19.20
N ILE A 260 9.58 -8.47 -18.46
CA ILE A 260 10.63 -7.50 -18.16
C ILE A 260 11.52 -8.19 -17.13
N ASN A 261 12.71 -8.61 -17.60
CA ASN A 261 13.82 -9.03 -16.77
C ASN A 261 13.80 -8.29 -15.43
N THR A 262 13.90 -9.06 -14.35
CA THR A 262 14.04 -8.66 -12.95
C THR A 262 15.32 -7.83 -12.70
N GLN A 263 15.51 -6.74 -13.45
CA GLN A 263 16.42 -5.68 -13.07
C GLN A 263 15.73 -4.91 -11.95
N GLN A 264 16.17 -5.23 -10.74
CA GLN A 264 16.04 -4.43 -9.54
C GLN A 264 16.01 -2.94 -9.90
N VAL A 265 15.02 -2.23 -9.38
CA VAL A 265 15.11 -0.78 -9.24
C VAL A 265 16.19 -0.53 -8.17
N THR A 266 17.45 -0.52 -8.58
CA THR A 266 18.55 -0.02 -7.77
C THR A 266 18.46 1.49 -7.82
N ILE A 267 18.01 2.11 -6.71
CA ILE A 267 18.20 3.55 -6.52
C ILE A 267 19.70 3.75 -6.30
N LEU A 268 20.42 4.02 -7.38
CA LEU A 268 21.78 4.53 -7.30
C LEU A 268 21.69 5.98 -6.81
N SER A 269 22.04 6.20 -5.55
CA SER A 269 22.31 7.53 -5.02
C SER A 269 23.60 8.04 -5.64
N ASN A 270 23.48 8.90 -6.65
CA ASN A 270 24.55 9.82 -7.04
C ASN A 270 24.13 11.24 -6.63
N ILE A 271 24.33 11.58 -5.35
CA ILE A 271 24.70 12.93 -4.87
C ILE A 271 25.55 12.74 -3.61
#